data_AF-A0A9E2RS48-F1
#
_entry.id   AF-A0A9E2RS48-F1
#
_cell.length_a   1.000
_cell.length_b   1.000
_cell.length_c   1.000
_cell.angle_alpha   90.00
_cell.angle_beta   90.00
_cell.angle_gamma   90.00
#
_symmetry.space_group_name_H-M   'P 1'
#
loop_
_entity.id
_entity.type
_entity.pdbx_description
1 polymer ?
#
loop_
_entity_poly.entity_id
_entity_poly.type
_entity_poly.pdbx_seq_one_letter_code
_entity_poly.pdbx_strand_id
1 'polypeptide(L)'
;KGNLVTFIMTTRGEAGADKPAKTGKFAGSGVYAYVWPTKIDPEAVGFEKGAGILAAAVTAHPDFNDEPLFENDGSKWHFHWVVLTKDPDCGPAALKVKDIEAGTHPRLPKTWPGVPILIDSPGYKPHFEAKTVRVTVPFDTKDIAENVQFDGVTTALKINGNLHAPLLCVSDVFKIGSGDLSLPGRATPAAK
;
A
#
# COMPACT_ATOMS: atom_id res chain seq x y z
N LYS A 1 3.27 -13.48 -20.97
CA LYS A 1 2.19 -14.18 -20.22
C LYS A 1 2.83 -14.80 -18.98
N GLY A 2 2.34 -14.48 -17.78
CA GLY A 2 2.84 -15.06 -16.52
C GLY A 2 3.51 -14.08 -15.55
N ASN A 3 3.64 -12.80 -15.91
CA ASN A 3 4.22 -11.76 -15.05
C ASN A 3 3.16 -10.87 -14.38
N LEU A 4 1.89 -11.29 -14.39
CA LEU A 4 0.81 -10.55 -13.75
C LEU A 4 0.42 -11.25 -12.45
N VAL A 5 0.27 -10.47 -11.39
CA VAL A 5 -0.20 -10.94 -10.09
C VAL A 5 -1.50 -10.22 -9.77
N THR A 6 -2.52 -10.96 -9.34
CA THR A 6 -3.76 -10.38 -8.86
C THR A 6 -3.82 -10.52 -7.36
N PHE A 7 -3.80 -9.38 -6.67
CA PHE A 7 -4.07 -9.31 -5.23
C PHE A 7 -5.58 -9.25 -5.03
N ILE A 8 -6.11 -10.12 -4.17
CA ILE A 8 -7.55 -10.22 -3.90
C ILE A 8 -7.75 -10.24 -2.38
N MET A 9 -8.76 -9.53 -1.90
CA MET A 9 -9.19 -9.59 -0.50
C MET A 9 -10.72 -9.58 -0.44
N THR A 10 -11.28 -10.40 0.46
CA THR A 10 -12.71 -10.41 0.76
C THR A 10 -12.94 -9.82 2.15
N THR A 11 -13.84 -8.86 2.23
CA THR A 11 -14.17 -8.11 3.44
C THR A 11 -15.47 -8.61 4.07
N ARG A 12 -15.80 -8.16 5.28
CA ARG A 12 -17.06 -8.54 5.95
C ARG A 12 -18.27 -7.84 5.32
N GLY A 13 -18.10 -6.56 4.96
CA GLY A 13 -19.10 -5.69 4.34
C GLY A 13 -18.85 -5.48 2.85
N GLU A 14 -19.43 -4.43 2.29
CA GLU A 14 -19.14 -4.01 0.91
C GLU A 14 -17.74 -3.40 0.82
N ALA A 15 -16.91 -3.93 -0.07
CA ALA A 15 -15.54 -3.45 -0.22
C ALA A 15 -15.53 -2.06 -0.86
N GLY A 16 -14.76 -1.14 -0.28
CA GLY A 16 -14.60 0.23 -0.77
C GLY A 16 -15.75 1.19 -0.44
N ALA A 17 -16.79 0.73 0.26
CA ALA A 17 -17.92 1.55 0.68
C ALA A 17 -17.47 2.64 1.68
N ASP A 18 -16.66 2.27 2.67
CA ASP A 18 -16.17 3.19 3.69
C ASP A 18 -14.95 3.97 3.20
N LYS A 19 -14.89 5.28 3.47
CA LYS A 19 -13.72 6.14 3.23
C LYS A 19 -13.51 7.06 4.43
N PRO A 20 -12.28 7.54 4.67
CA PRO A 20 -12.05 8.51 5.73
C PRO A 20 -12.83 9.80 5.45
N ALA A 21 -13.31 10.45 6.50
CA ALA A 21 -13.99 11.73 6.39
C ALA A 21 -13.03 12.80 5.84
N LYS A 22 -13.49 13.57 4.86
CA LYS A 22 -12.73 14.69 4.29
C LYS A 22 -12.60 15.81 5.32
N THR A 23 -11.39 16.23 5.62
CA THR A 23 -11.08 17.27 6.61
C THR A 23 -10.70 18.61 5.98
N GLY A 24 -10.34 18.61 4.69
CA GLY A 24 -9.77 19.74 3.95
C GLY A 24 -8.32 20.05 4.30
N LYS A 25 -7.64 19.17 5.06
CA LYS A 25 -6.27 19.38 5.54
C LYS A 25 -5.43 18.14 5.29
N PHE A 26 -4.18 18.32 4.85
CA PHE A 26 -3.24 17.21 4.73
C PHE A 26 -2.85 16.65 6.11
N ALA A 27 -2.43 17.55 7.02
CA ALA A 27 -2.01 17.19 8.37
C ALA A 27 -3.15 16.54 9.16
N GLY A 28 -2.91 15.36 9.71
CA GLY A 28 -3.88 14.63 10.52
C GLY A 28 -4.99 13.92 9.73
N SER A 29 -4.98 14.00 8.39
CA SER A 29 -5.97 13.32 7.56
C SER A 29 -5.87 11.79 7.66
N GLY A 30 -7.01 11.15 7.44
CA GLY A 30 -7.11 9.69 7.43
C GLY A 30 -6.82 9.11 6.06
N VAL A 31 -6.22 7.92 6.05
CA VAL A 31 -6.03 7.08 4.87
C VAL A 31 -6.59 5.71 5.19
N TYR A 32 -7.57 5.23 4.44
CA TYR A 32 -8.03 3.84 4.57
C TYR A 32 -7.32 2.97 3.56
N ALA A 33 -6.96 1.74 3.93
CA ALA A 33 -6.20 0.86 3.06
C ALA A 33 -6.59 -0.62 3.15
N TYR A 34 -6.58 -1.27 2.00
CA TYR A 34 -6.44 -2.72 1.85
C TYR A 34 -4.98 -3.01 1.53
N VAL A 35 -4.29 -3.73 2.40
CA VAL A 35 -2.83 -3.91 2.33
C VAL A 35 -2.50 -5.38 2.17
N TRP A 36 -1.58 -5.70 1.26
CA TRP A 36 -0.98 -7.01 1.15
C TRP A 36 0.53 -6.88 1.34
N PRO A 37 1.04 -7.04 2.58
CA PRO A 37 2.47 -7.15 2.82
C PRO A 37 3.02 -8.38 2.09
N THR A 38 4.20 -8.26 1.49
CA THR A 38 4.82 -9.31 0.68
C THR A 38 6.23 -9.64 1.17
N LYS A 39 6.78 -10.76 0.68
CA LYS A 39 8.22 -11.04 0.78
C LYS A 39 9.01 -10.65 -0.48
N ILE A 40 8.40 -9.87 -1.36
CA ILE A 40 9.07 -9.36 -2.55
C ILE A 40 10.05 -8.28 -2.10
N ASP A 41 11.27 -8.31 -2.63
CA ASP A 41 12.22 -7.24 -2.38
C ASP A 41 11.72 -5.93 -3.04
N PRO A 42 11.76 -4.77 -2.34
CA PRO A 42 11.33 -3.49 -2.91
C PRO A 42 12.01 -3.11 -4.24
N GLU A 43 13.21 -3.64 -4.53
CA GLU A 43 13.90 -3.46 -5.81
C GLU A 43 13.04 -3.83 -7.01
N ALA A 44 12.18 -4.85 -6.86
CA ALA A 44 11.30 -5.39 -7.90
C ALA A 44 10.29 -4.38 -8.46
N VAL A 45 10.05 -3.28 -7.74
CA VAL A 45 9.13 -2.22 -8.15
C VAL A 45 9.81 -0.86 -8.21
N GLY A 46 11.14 -0.81 -8.18
CA GLY A 46 11.89 0.43 -8.40
C GLY A 46 12.41 1.13 -7.14
N PHE A 47 12.24 0.57 -5.95
CA PHE A 47 12.88 1.09 -4.72
C PHE A 47 14.30 0.55 -4.53
N GLU A 48 14.97 0.99 -3.47
CA GLU A 48 16.23 0.37 -3.03
C GLU A 48 16.05 -1.06 -2.53
N LYS A 49 17.05 -1.90 -2.81
CA LYS A 49 17.06 -3.30 -2.37
C LYS A 49 17.05 -3.40 -0.86
N GLY A 50 16.19 -4.25 -0.30
CA GLY A 50 16.08 -4.44 1.15
C GLY A 50 15.64 -3.19 1.92
N ALA A 51 15.01 -2.21 1.26
CA ALA A 51 14.61 -0.95 1.92
C ALA A 51 13.59 -1.12 3.06
N GLY A 52 12.88 -2.25 3.10
CA GLY A 52 11.86 -2.59 4.09
C GLY A 52 10.93 -3.69 3.57
N ILE A 53 9.72 -3.75 4.12
CA ILE A 53 8.68 -4.70 3.68
C ILE A 53 7.91 -4.05 2.53
N LEU A 54 7.99 -4.62 1.33
CA LEU A 54 7.15 -4.17 0.22
C LEU A 54 5.71 -4.62 0.42
N ALA A 55 4.76 -3.70 0.34
CA ALA A 55 3.34 -3.99 0.41
C ALA A 55 2.59 -3.37 -0.77
N ALA A 56 1.67 -4.14 -1.34
CA ALA A 56 0.63 -3.59 -2.20
C ALA A 56 -0.41 -2.91 -1.30
N ALA A 57 -0.83 -1.70 -1.65
CA ALA A 57 -1.85 -0.97 -0.90
C ALA A 57 -2.90 -0.41 -1.87
N VAL A 58 -4.18 -0.71 -1.62
CA VAL A 58 -5.29 -0.01 -2.24
C VAL A 58 -5.83 0.99 -1.24
N THR A 59 -5.73 2.27 -1.53
CA THR A 59 -5.93 3.39 -0.58
C THR A 59 -7.05 4.32 -1.02
N ALA A 60 -7.65 5.03 -0.06
CA ALA A 60 -8.49 6.20 -0.31
C ALA A 60 -8.19 7.30 0.72
N HIS A 61 -7.97 8.52 0.23
CA HIS A 61 -7.67 9.70 1.04
C HIS A 61 -8.19 10.99 0.35
N PRO A 62 -9.36 11.52 0.75
CA PRO A 62 -10.02 12.62 0.05
C PRO A 62 -9.35 14.00 0.25
N ASP A 63 -8.29 14.07 1.05
CA ASP A 63 -7.65 15.32 1.48
C ASP A 63 -6.37 15.67 0.70
N PHE A 64 -5.83 14.75 -0.12
CA PHE A 64 -4.64 14.99 -0.93
C PHE A 64 -4.58 14.07 -2.15
N ASN A 65 -3.83 14.50 -3.16
CA ASN A 65 -3.58 13.74 -4.38
C ASN A 65 -2.10 13.34 -4.47
N ASP A 66 -1.86 12.04 -4.56
CA ASP A 66 -0.54 11.41 -4.70
C ASP A 66 -0.47 10.50 -5.93
N GLU A 67 -1.38 10.64 -6.91
CA GLU A 67 -1.25 10.10 -8.27
C GLU A 67 -1.15 11.23 -9.32
N PRO A 68 -0.19 12.19 -9.21
CA PRO A 68 -0.18 13.40 -10.06
C PRO A 68 0.00 13.12 -11.56
N LEU A 69 0.46 11.92 -11.93
CA LEU A 69 0.61 11.46 -13.32
C LEU A 69 -0.68 10.91 -13.92
N PHE A 70 -1.73 10.70 -13.13
CA PHE A 70 -2.99 10.06 -13.54
C PHE A 70 -4.19 10.92 -13.13
N GLU A 71 -5.32 10.75 -13.83
CA GLU A 71 -6.57 11.45 -13.52
C GLU A 71 -7.27 10.84 -12.28
N ASN A 72 -6.68 11.07 -11.11
CA ASN A 72 -7.26 10.78 -9.81
C ASN A 72 -7.01 11.96 -8.87
N ASP A 73 -7.98 12.26 -8.01
CA ASP A 73 -7.91 13.34 -7.01
C ASP A 73 -7.66 12.81 -5.59
N GLY A 74 -7.32 11.52 -5.46
CA GLY A 74 -7.08 10.81 -4.21
C GLY A 74 -8.34 10.34 -3.49
N SER A 75 -9.51 10.88 -3.84
CA SER A 75 -10.79 10.53 -3.20
C SER A 75 -11.34 9.17 -3.63
N LYS A 76 -10.95 8.72 -4.83
CA LYS A 76 -11.27 7.40 -5.36
C LYS A 76 -10.26 6.38 -4.86
N TRP A 77 -10.69 5.14 -4.69
CA TRP A 77 -9.77 4.05 -4.37
C TRP A 77 -8.76 3.84 -5.49
N HIS A 78 -7.48 3.77 -5.13
CA HIS A 78 -6.38 3.59 -6.07
C HIS A 78 -5.23 2.81 -5.45
N PHE A 79 -4.21 2.51 -6.25
CA PHE A 79 -3.16 1.58 -5.88
C PHE A 79 -1.83 2.29 -5.62
N HIS A 80 -1.12 1.81 -4.61
CA HIS A 80 0.30 2.09 -4.40
C HIS A 80 1.11 0.84 -4.14
N TRP A 81 2.40 0.93 -4.47
CA TRP A 81 3.41 0.21 -3.72
C TRP A 81 3.87 1.08 -2.55
N VAL A 82 3.99 0.49 -1.37
CA VAL A 82 4.54 1.18 -0.20
C VAL A 82 5.64 0.32 0.44
N VAL A 83 6.67 0.98 0.99
CA VAL A 83 7.69 0.29 1.80
C VAL A 83 7.39 0.54 3.26
N LEU A 84 7.04 -0.52 3.99
CA LEU A 84 6.77 -0.48 5.42
C LEU A 84 8.05 -0.73 6.22
N THR A 85 8.21 0.01 7.32
CA THR A 85 9.24 -0.22 8.33
C THR A 85 8.65 -0.15 9.73
N LYS A 86 9.35 -0.74 10.70
CA LYS A 86 8.96 -0.63 12.11
C LYS A 86 9.29 0.77 12.64
N ASP A 87 8.37 1.32 13.41
CA ASP A 87 8.53 2.57 14.14
C ASP A 87 7.67 2.54 15.41
N PRO A 88 8.28 2.48 16.61
CA PRO A 88 7.56 2.46 17.88
C PRO A 88 6.67 3.68 18.13
N ASP A 89 6.95 4.82 17.48
CA ASP A 89 6.15 6.03 17.64
C ASP A 89 4.79 5.93 16.91
N CYS A 90 4.61 4.92 16.06
CA CYS A 90 3.35 4.61 15.38
C CYS A 90 2.42 3.67 16.16
N GLY A 91 2.51 3.66 17.49
CA GLY A 91 1.58 2.93 18.36
C GLY A 91 1.78 1.40 18.33
N PRO A 92 0.75 0.62 18.73
CA PRO A 92 0.92 -0.82 19.01
C PRO A 92 1.34 -1.67 17.80
N ALA A 93 0.88 -1.31 16.59
CA ALA A 93 1.31 -1.98 15.36
C ALA A 93 2.78 -1.68 15.03
N ALA A 94 3.31 -0.54 15.52
CA ALA A 94 4.65 -0.06 15.34
C ALA A 94 5.11 -0.10 13.86
N LEU A 95 4.24 0.29 12.93
CA LEU A 95 4.52 0.28 11.49
C LEU A 95 4.20 1.63 10.86
N LYS A 96 5.03 2.03 9.91
CA LYS A 96 4.85 3.23 9.07
C LYS A 96 5.23 2.97 7.63
N VAL A 97 4.78 3.84 6.74
CA VAL A 97 5.43 3.99 5.44
C VAL A 97 6.77 4.70 5.66
N LYS A 98 7.86 4.12 5.16
CA LYS A 98 9.21 4.59 5.44
C LYS A 98 9.41 6.01 4.90
N ASP A 99 9.81 6.93 5.77
CA ASP A 99 10.17 8.30 5.40
C ASP A 99 11.44 8.33 4.54
N ILE A 100 11.54 9.35 3.69
CA ILE A 100 12.77 9.72 2.98
C ILE A 100 13.43 10.82 3.81
N GLU A 101 14.64 10.54 4.32
CA GLU A 101 15.39 11.50 5.13
C GLU A 101 15.76 12.74 4.31
N ALA A 102 15.65 13.92 4.92
CA ALA A 102 15.94 15.18 4.25
C ALA A 102 17.40 15.21 3.74
N GLY A 103 17.58 15.57 2.47
CA GLY A 103 18.89 15.60 1.81
C GLY A 103 19.37 14.25 1.29
N THR A 104 18.58 13.18 1.41
CA THR A 104 18.89 11.87 0.80
C THR A 104 18.21 11.72 -0.55
N HIS A 105 18.78 10.84 -1.38
CA HIS A 105 18.30 10.54 -2.73
C HIS A 105 18.25 9.02 -2.95
N PRO A 106 17.33 8.30 -2.28
CA PRO A 106 17.20 6.86 -2.51
C PRO A 106 16.75 6.59 -3.95
N ARG A 107 16.99 5.36 -4.45
CA ARG A 107 16.33 4.88 -5.66
C ARG A 107 14.81 4.88 -5.45
N LEU A 108 14.13 5.53 -6.40
CA LEU A 108 12.68 5.69 -6.41
C LEU A 108 12.11 5.25 -7.77
N PRO A 109 10.88 4.71 -7.79
CA PRO A 109 10.20 4.37 -9.03
C PRO A 109 9.87 5.61 -9.85
N LYS A 110 9.69 5.40 -11.16
CA LYS A 110 9.38 6.47 -12.12
C LYS A 110 8.07 7.20 -11.82
N THR A 111 7.15 6.52 -11.13
CA THR A 111 5.82 6.98 -10.76
C THR A 111 5.73 7.45 -9.30
N TRP A 112 6.88 7.71 -8.65
CA TRP A 112 6.92 8.36 -7.34
C TRP A 112 6.31 9.78 -7.41
N PRO A 113 5.38 10.13 -6.51
CA PRO A 113 4.62 11.38 -6.61
C PRO A 113 5.30 12.60 -5.97
N GLY A 114 6.58 12.51 -5.58
CA GLY A 114 7.32 13.65 -5.04
C GLY A 114 7.11 13.91 -3.53
N VAL A 115 6.64 12.91 -2.78
CA VAL A 115 6.39 13.01 -1.33
C VAL A 115 7.52 12.38 -0.51
N PRO A 116 7.81 12.85 0.73
CA PRO A 116 8.98 12.41 1.50
C PRO A 116 8.78 11.05 2.20
N ILE A 117 8.14 10.09 1.53
CA ILE A 117 7.93 8.72 1.97
C ILE A 117 8.09 7.77 0.77
N LEU A 118 8.44 6.52 1.03
CA LEU A 118 8.61 5.48 0.02
C LEU A 118 7.26 4.91 -0.43
N ILE A 119 6.65 5.63 -1.38
CA ILE A 119 5.46 5.19 -2.12
C ILE A 119 5.68 5.24 -3.63
N ASP A 120 4.94 4.43 -4.35
CA ASP A 120 4.83 4.46 -5.80
C ASP A 120 3.36 4.57 -6.18
N SER A 121 3.07 5.32 -7.23
CA SER A 121 1.71 5.59 -7.68
C SER A 121 1.54 5.26 -9.16
N PRO A 122 1.60 3.97 -9.55
CA PRO A 122 1.71 3.54 -10.96
C PRO A 122 0.39 3.57 -11.74
N GLY A 123 -0.71 4.01 -11.13
CA GLY A 123 -2.00 4.15 -11.82
C GLY A 123 -2.80 2.86 -11.98
N TYR A 124 -2.38 1.74 -11.36
CA TYR A 124 -3.12 0.47 -11.44
C TYR A 124 -4.49 0.61 -10.78
N LYS A 125 -5.54 0.17 -11.49
CA LYS A 125 -6.92 0.40 -11.05
C LYS A 125 -7.46 -0.80 -10.27
N PRO A 126 -7.83 -0.62 -8.98
CA PRO A 126 -8.52 -1.65 -8.25
C PRO A 126 -9.96 -1.82 -8.76
N HIS A 127 -10.46 -3.04 -8.73
CA HIS A 127 -11.84 -3.39 -9.01
C HIS A 127 -12.53 -3.87 -7.74
N PHE A 128 -13.71 -3.31 -7.48
CA PHE A 128 -14.55 -3.64 -6.34
C PHE A 128 -15.81 -4.34 -6.81
N GLU A 129 -16.16 -5.46 -6.17
CA GLU A 129 -17.37 -6.23 -6.48
C GLU A 129 -17.92 -6.84 -5.20
N ALA A 130 -19.09 -6.36 -4.78
CA ALA A 130 -19.71 -6.75 -3.50
C ALA A 130 -18.70 -6.66 -2.35
N LYS A 131 -18.25 -7.79 -1.82
CA LYS A 131 -17.33 -7.86 -0.67
C LYS A 131 -15.86 -7.93 -1.06
N THR A 132 -15.54 -7.92 -2.35
CA THR A 132 -14.21 -8.23 -2.86
C THR A 132 -13.55 -6.98 -3.44
N VAL A 133 -12.29 -6.76 -3.08
CA VAL A 133 -11.37 -5.88 -3.78
C VAL A 133 -10.34 -6.74 -4.51
N ARG A 134 -10.06 -6.41 -5.76
CA ARG A 134 -9.01 -7.05 -6.57
C ARG A 134 -8.19 -6.00 -7.33
N VAL A 135 -6.89 -6.22 -7.46
CA VAL A 135 -6.02 -5.39 -8.30
C VAL A 135 -4.99 -6.29 -8.97
N THR A 136 -4.83 -6.13 -10.28
CA THR A 136 -3.85 -6.89 -11.07
C THR A 136 -2.71 -5.97 -11.45
N VAL A 137 -1.48 -6.40 -11.13
CA VAL A 137 -0.26 -5.62 -11.34
C VAL A 137 0.76 -6.44 -12.14
N PRO A 138 1.53 -5.79 -13.04
CA PRO A 138 2.65 -6.41 -13.74
C PRO A 138 3.91 -6.41 -12.89
N PHE A 139 4.74 -7.43 -13.09
CA PHE A 139 6.15 -7.49 -12.70
C PHE A 139 7.03 -7.59 -13.94
N ASP A 140 8.30 -7.22 -13.82
CA ASP A 140 9.25 -7.29 -14.93
C ASP A 140 9.54 -8.73 -15.36
N THR A 141 9.52 -9.68 -14.41
CA THR A 141 9.79 -11.10 -14.68
C THR A 141 8.69 -12.01 -14.16
N LYS A 142 8.54 -13.15 -14.82
CA LYS A 142 7.63 -14.24 -14.42
C LYS A 142 8.05 -14.87 -13.09
N ASP A 143 9.36 -14.93 -12.81
CA ASP A 143 9.90 -15.54 -11.59
C ASP A 143 9.45 -14.81 -10.33
N ILE A 144 9.33 -13.48 -10.38
CA ILE A 144 8.78 -12.69 -9.26
C ILE A 144 7.30 -13.05 -9.08
N ALA A 145 6.53 -13.07 -10.17
CA ALA A 145 5.10 -13.33 -10.14
C ALA A 145 4.74 -14.75 -9.64
N GLU A 146 5.55 -15.76 -9.95
CA GLU A 146 5.31 -17.15 -9.55
C GLU A 146 5.71 -17.46 -8.11
N ASN A 147 6.51 -16.60 -7.48
CA ASN A 147 7.03 -16.82 -6.13
C ASN A 147 6.53 -15.82 -5.08
N VAL A 148 5.49 -15.02 -5.40
CA VAL A 148 4.94 -14.06 -4.45
C VAL A 148 4.38 -14.78 -3.22
N GLN A 149 4.95 -14.44 -2.06
CA GLN A 149 4.40 -14.76 -0.75
C GLN A 149 3.83 -13.48 -0.14
N PHE A 150 2.64 -13.58 0.45
CA PHE A 150 1.92 -12.41 0.95
C PHE A 150 1.02 -12.75 2.14
N ASP A 151 0.51 -11.71 2.79
CA ASP A 151 -0.64 -11.76 3.70
C ASP A 151 -1.70 -10.76 3.23
N GLY A 152 -2.90 -10.84 3.79
CA GLY A 152 -3.95 -9.84 3.59
C GLY A 152 -4.24 -9.10 4.88
N VAL A 153 -4.19 -7.78 4.88
CA VAL A 153 -4.43 -6.93 6.06
C VAL A 153 -5.37 -5.80 5.68
N THR A 154 -6.45 -5.61 6.44
CA THR A 154 -7.27 -4.39 6.35
C THR A 154 -6.83 -3.45 7.47
N THR A 155 -6.44 -2.23 7.12
CA THR A 155 -5.87 -1.25 8.08
C THR A 155 -6.42 0.15 7.84
N ALA A 156 -6.31 1.00 8.86
CA ALA A 156 -6.33 2.44 8.70
C ALA A 156 -4.94 3.01 8.99
N LEU A 157 -4.52 3.92 8.14
CA LEU A 157 -3.34 4.73 8.34
C LEU A 157 -3.76 6.18 8.63
N LYS A 158 -2.88 6.92 9.28
CA LYS A 158 -3.10 8.31 9.64
C LYS A 158 -1.87 9.14 9.32
N ILE A 159 -2.07 10.26 8.61
CA ILE A 159 -1.03 11.25 8.40
C ILE A 159 -0.75 11.94 9.74
N ASN A 160 0.53 12.08 10.08
CA ASN A 160 0.94 12.70 11.33
C ASN A 160 0.49 14.18 11.36
N GLY A 161 -0.09 14.59 12.47
CA GLY A 161 -0.67 15.92 12.63
C GLY A 161 0.36 17.06 12.65
N ASN A 162 1.63 16.74 12.94
CA ASN A 162 2.73 17.71 12.94
C ASN A 162 3.57 17.68 11.65
N LEU A 163 3.24 16.82 10.68
CA LEU A 163 3.95 16.65 9.41
C LEU A 163 5.44 16.30 9.51
N HIS A 164 5.89 15.87 10.69
CA HIS A 164 7.24 15.36 10.89
C HIS A 164 7.25 13.83 10.79
N ALA A 165 8.43 13.25 10.62
CA ALA A 165 8.61 11.81 10.71
C ALA A 165 8.17 11.31 12.10
N PRO A 166 7.43 10.18 12.17
CA PRO A 166 6.90 9.41 11.05
C PRO A 166 5.73 10.13 10.35
N LEU A 167 5.79 10.32 9.03
CA LEU A 167 4.75 11.08 8.31
C LEU A 167 3.42 10.33 8.19
N LEU A 168 3.47 9.01 7.96
CA LEU A 168 2.29 8.17 7.75
C LEU A 168 2.39 6.88 8.57
N CYS A 169 1.68 6.85 9.70
CA CYS A 169 1.63 5.70 10.60
C CYS A 169 0.46 4.77 10.27
N VAL A 170 0.65 3.46 10.47
CA VAL A 170 -0.46 2.52 10.59
C VAL A 170 -1.11 2.74 11.95
N SER A 171 -2.22 3.48 11.97
CA SER A 171 -2.91 3.89 13.20
C SER A 171 -3.83 2.82 13.76
N ASP A 172 -4.38 1.96 12.90
CA ASP A 172 -5.27 0.88 13.30
C ASP A 172 -5.13 -0.32 12.35
N VAL A 173 -5.18 -1.52 12.91
CA VAL A 173 -5.18 -2.77 12.16
C VAL A 173 -6.51 -3.45 12.43
N PHE A 174 -7.45 -3.24 11.52
CA PHE A 174 -8.82 -3.77 11.67
C PHE A 174 -8.87 -5.28 11.60
N LYS A 175 -8.08 -5.87 10.69
CA LYS A 175 -8.02 -7.33 10.51
C LYS A 175 -6.72 -7.76 9.85
N ILE A 176 -6.13 -8.80 10.41
CA ILE A 176 -5.03 -9.54 9.80
C ILE A 176 -5.61 -10.87 9.28
N GLY A 177 -5.37 -11.20 8.02
CA GLY A 177 -5.90 -12.39 7.36
C GLY A 177 -5.38 -13.69 7.98
N SER A 178 -4.07 -13.75 8.26
CA SER A 178 -3.43 -14.84 9.01
C SER A 178 -3.68 -14.81 10.52
N GLY A 179 -4.10 -13.66 11.06
CA GLY A 179 -4.19 -13.40 12.50
C GLY A 179 -2.89 -12.96 13.17
N ASP A 180 -1.72 -13.24 12.57
CA ASP A 180 -0.40 -13.01 13.20
C ASP A 180 0.66 -12.39 12.26
N LEU A 181 0.30 -12.06 11.01
CA LEU A 181 1.19 -11.58 9.96
C LEU A 181 2.29 -12.60 9.58
N SER A 182 2.03 -13.90 9.73
CA SER A 182 2.96 -14.96 9.31
C SER A 182 3.19 -15.03 7.79
N LEU A 183 2.41 -14.27 6.99
CA LEU A 183 2.47 -14.25 5.52
C LEU A 183 2.30 -15.65 4.90
N PRO A 184 1.26 -16.43 5.26
CA PRO A 184 1.11 -17.81 4.79
C PRO A 184 0.68 -17.90 3.32
N GLY A 185 0.20 -16.80 2.73
CA GLY A 185 -0.32 -16.75 1.38
C GLY A 185 0.77 -17.00 0.35
N ARG A 186 0.44 -17.77 -0.69
CA ARG A 186 1.27 -17.98 -1.88
C ARG A 186 0.46 -17.68 -3.11
N ALA A 187 1.08 -17.02 -4.09
CA ALA A 187 0.46 -16.89 -5.41
C ALA A 187 0.19 -18.28 -6.00
N THR A 188 -1.04 -18.48 -6.45
CA THR A 188 -1.44 -19.67 -7.19
C THR A 188 -1.63 -19.30 -8.66
N PRO A 189 -1.36 -20.21 -9.62
CA PRO A 189 -1.73 -20.00 -11.00
C PRO A 189 -3.22 -19.63 -11.11
N ALA A 190 -3.55 -18.71 -12.01
CA ALA A 190 -4.96 -18.42 -12.30
C ALA A 190 -5.68 -19.71 -12.71
N ALA A 191 -6.83 -19.98 -12.11
CA ALA A 191 -7.70 -21.08 -12.54
C ALA A 191 -8.00 -20.90 -14.03
N LYS A 192 -7.80 -21.96 -14.81
CA LYS A 192 -8.10 -21.97 -16.25
C LYS A 192 -9.59 -21.86 -16.50
#